data_AF-A0A818VSH6-F1
#
_entry.id   AF-A0A818VSH6-F1
#
_cell.length_a   1.000
_cell.length_b   1.000
_cell.length_c   1.000
_cell.angle_alpha   90.00
_cell.angle_beta   90.00
_cell.angle_gamma   90.00
#
_symmetry.space_group_name_H-M   'P 1'
#
loop_
_entity.id
_entity.type
_entity.pdbx_description
1 polymer ?
#
loop_
_entity_poly.entity_id
_entity_poly.type
_entity_poly.pdbx_seq_one_letter_code
_entity_poly.pdbx_strand_id
1 'polypeptide(L)'
;MATLLTRRLISNISLTNNRQFWSWLNFVWNKYDQKRVQEIGPDRACAEWLLRCGGSVRFKNWNSITSNYNAIPSGDPRQNKIEEIRAIKACITSDGFAYLDGLTDLKKIHLEKCDLIGDGSIIRFRKVNDTLESLVLIDLVQISENGLGNLTDLKNLKQITLARLPGIKNRDGIIKLLHNELPKCTINYDDNYPSAPELKDK
;
A
#
# COMPACT_ATOMS: atom_id res chain seq x y z
N MET A 1 4.52 -67.03 -5.13
CA MET A 1 5.40 -66.54 -4.05
C MET A 1 6.34 -65.49 -4.63
N ALA A 2 6.44 -64.32 -3.98
CA ALA A 2 7.29 -63.14 -4.25
C ALA A 2 7.06 -62.46 -5.62
N THR A 3 6.26 -61.40 -5.79
CA THR A 3 6.28 -60.04 -5.18
C THR A 3 7.65 -59.37 -5.27
N LEU A 4 7.76 -58.33 -6.11
CA LEU A 4 8.40 -57.04 -5.79
C LEU A 4 8.19 -56.04 -6.94
N LEU A 5 7.07 -55.31 -6.84
CA LEU A 5 6.91 -53.99 -7.44
C LEU A 5 7.93 -53.04 -6.80
N THR A 6 8.79 -52.42 -7.59
CA THR A 6 9.54 -51.23 -7.14
C THR A 6 9.19 -50.03 -8.02
N ARG A 7 7.95 -49.56 -7.87
CA ARG A 7 7.65 -48.13 -8.07
C ARG A 7 8.30 -47.37 -6.93
N ARG A 8 9.55 -46.91 -7.11
CA ARG A 8 10.12 -45.91 -6.22
C ARG A 8 9.62 -44.54 -6.64
N LEU A 9 8.80 -43.98 -5.75
CA LEU A 9 8.37 -42.59 -5.69
C LEU A 9 9.58 -41.67 -5.87
N ILE A 10 9.58 -40.85 -6.92
CA ILE A 10 10.35 -39.61 -6.90
C ILE A 10 9.53 -38.67 -6.02
N SER A 11 9.86 -38.69 -4.73
CA SER A 11 9.29 -37.81 -3.71
C SER A 11 9.71 -36.37 -3.99
N ASN A 12 8.71 -35.51 -4.17
CA ASN A 12 8.64 -34.09 -3.83
C ASN A 12 10.00 -33.38 -3.64
N ILE A 13 10.55 -32.88 -4.74
CA ILE A 13 11.58 -31.82 -4.70
C ILE A 13 10.88 -30.52 -4.27
N SER A 14 10.92 -30.25 -2.97
CA SER A 14 10.92 -28.92 -2.32
C SER A 14 10.18 -27.77 -3.04
N LEU A 15 8.89 -27.58 -2.72
CA LEU A 15 8.16 -26.33 -2.98
C LEU A 15 8.40 -25.25 -1.89
N THR A 16 9.27 -25.50 -0.91
CA THR A 16 9.48 -24.65 0.28
C THR A 16 10.51 -23.53 0.05
N ASN A 17 11.59 -23.79 -0.69
CA ASN A 17 12.66 -22.81 -0.91
C ASN A 17 12.20 -21.58 -1.70
N ASN A 18 11.28 -21.76 -2.66
CA ASN A 18 10.81 -20.67 -3.52
C ASN A 18 10.01 -19.63 -2.71
N ARG A 19 9.16 -20.07 -1.77
CA ARG A 19 8.40 -19.16 -0.90
C ARG A 19 9.28 -18.36 0.05
N GLN A 20 10.37 -18.96 0.55
CA GLN A 20 11.31 -18.28 1.45
C GLN A 20 12.10 -17.19 0.72
N PHE A 21 12.55 -17.45 -0.52
CA PHE A 21 13.23 -16.45 -1.33
C PHE A 21 12.32 -15.24 -1.64
N TRP A 22 11.09 -15.47 -2.13
CA TRP A 22 10.17 -14.37 -2.44
C TRP A 22 9.74 -13.59 -1.20
N SER A 23 9.56 -14.27 -0.07
CA SER A 23 9.29 -13.62 1.22
C SER A 23 10.46 -12.73 1.65
N TRP A 24 11.69 -13.25 1.55
CA TRP A 24 12.91 -12.48 1.82
C TRP A 24 13.04 -11.28 0.88
N LEU A 25 12.77 -11.45 -0.41
CA LEU A 25 12.85 -10.37 -1.39
C LEU A 25 11.84 -9.25 -1.09
N ASN A 26 10.59 -9.61 -0.81
CA ASN A 26 9.55 -8.66 -0.38
C ASN A 26 9.97 -7.93 0.89
N PHE A 27 10.55 -8.63 1.86
CA PHE A 27 11.08 -8.01 3.08
C PHE A 27 12.19 -7.00 2.77
N VAL A 28 13.18 -7.37 1.95
CA VAL A 28 14.29 -6.48 1.58
C VAL A 28 13.79 -5.23 0.86
N TRP A 29 12.87 -5.37 -0.09
CA TRP A 29 12.33 -4.23 -0.84
C TRP A 29 11.48 -3.29 0.02
N ASN A 30 10.79 -3.80 1.03
CA ASN A 30 9.95 -2.98 1.90
C ASN A 30 10.65 -2.50 3.17
N LYS A 31 11.87 -2.96 3.45
CA LYS A 31 12.61 -2.56 4.64
C LYS A 31 12.81 -1.05 4.68
N TYR A 32 12.45 -0.46 5.82
CA TYR A 32 12.72 0.94 6.10
C TYR A 32 14.22 1.16 6.33
N ASP A 33 14.80 2.11 5.58
CA ASP A 33 16.19 2.48 5.68
C ASP A 33 16.29 3.92 6.20
N GLN A 34 16.51 4.04 7.51
CA GLN A 34 16.63 5.33 8.18
C GLN A 34 17.84 6.14 7.68
N LYS A 35 18.96 5.47 7.33
CA LYS A 35 20.15 6.16 6.83
C LYS A 35 19.85 6.79 5.47
N ARG A 36 19.20 6.02 4.58
CA ARG A 36 18.76 6.52 3.28
C ARG A 36 17.82 7.71 3.44
N VAL A 37 16.83 7.64 4.34
CA VAL A 37 15.93 8.77 4.62
C VAL A 37 16.68 10.00 5.12
N GLN A 38 17.70 9.85 5.98
CA GLN A 38 18.52 10.96 6.46
C GLN A 38 19.36 11.60 5.35
N GLU A 39 19.86 10.80 4.40
CA GLU A 39 20.67 11.27 3.26
C GLU A 39 19.81 12.07 2.27
N ILE A 40 18.77 11.43 1.73
CA ILE A 40 18.01 11.95 0.57
C ILE A 40 16.67 12.61 0.95
N GLY A 41 16.25 12.52 2.20
CA GLY A 41 14.98 13.04 2.69
C GLY A 41 13.82 12.03 2.57
N PRO A 42 12.72 12.24 3.32
CA PRO A 42 11.61 11.31 3.44
C PRO A 42 10.84 11.14 2.11
N ASP A 43 10.55 12.24 1.41
CA ASP A 43 9.81 12.21 0.14
C ASP A 43 10.54 11.38 -0.92
N ARG A 44 11.84 11.63 -1.13
CA ARG A 44 12.62 10.85 -2.08
C ARG A 44 12.71 9.38 -1.70
N ALA A 45 12.94 9.08 -0.42
CA ALA A 45 13.06 7.70 0.04
C ALA A 45 11.74 6.92 -0.08
N CYS A 46 10.61 7.57 0.20
CA CYS A 46 9.28 7.02 -0.01
C CYS A 46 8.99 6.78 -1.49
N ALA A 47 9.34 7.72 -2.38
CA ALA A 47 9.22 7.54 -3.82
C ALA A 47 10.06 6.35 -4.32
N GLU A 48 11.32 6.25 -3.91
CA GLU A 48 12.19 5.12 -4.26
C GLU A 48 11.62 3.79 -3.79
N TRP A 49 10.99 3.75 -2.61
CA TRP A 49 10.29 2.57 -2.08
C TRP A 49 9.06 2.18 -2.90
N LEU A 50 8.18 3.14 -3.20
CA LEU A 50 6.97 2.85 -3.94
C LEU A 50 7.32 2.37 -5.35
N LEU A 51 8.20 3.09 -6.04
CA LEU A 51 8.54 2.81 -7.43
C LEU A 51 9.26 1.45 -7.58
N ARG A 52 10.18 1.09 -6.67
CA ARG A 52 10.81 -0.25 -6.70
C ARG A 52 9.84 -1.39 -6.40
N CYS A 53 8.74 -1.12 -5.68
CA CYS A 53 7.71 -2.10 -5.36
C CYS A 53 6.56 -2.14 -6.39
N GLY A 54 6.67 -1.43 -7.52
CA GLY A 54 5.61 -1.35 -8.54
C GLY A 54 4.47 -0.39 -8.21
N GLY A 55 4.67 0.49 -7.23
CA GLY A 55 3.81 1.62 -6.94
C GLY A 55 4.15 2.83 -7.80
N SER A 56 3.49 3.94 -7.51
CA SER A 56 3.59 5.18 -8.27
C SER A 56 3.38 6.38 -7.36
N VAL A 57 3.99 7.50 -7.72
CA VAL A 57 3.91 8.75 -6.96
C VAL A 57 3.65 9.92 -7.87
N ARG A 58 2.98 10.95 -7.34
CA ARG A 58 2.93 12.27 -7.95
C ARG A 58 3.50 13.28 -6.97
N PHE A 59 4.48 14.04 -7.42
CA PHE A 59 5.00 15.15 -6.65
C PHE A 59 4.10 16.38 -6.80
N LYS A 60 4.09 17.26 -5.81
CA LYS A 60 3.24 18.46 -5.74
C LYS A 60 3.31 19.34 -6.99
N ASN A 61 4.51 19.48 -7.57
CA ASN A 61 4.74 20.31 -8.76
C ASN A 61 4.62 19.53 -10.08
N TRP A 62 4.07 18.31 -10.06
CA TRP A 62 3.94 17.45 -11.22
C TRP A 62 2.47 17.32 -11.64
N ASN A 63 2.24 17.42 -12.94
CA ASN A 63 0.90 17.32 -13.52
C ASN A 63 0.37 15.88 -13.59
N SER A 64 1.26 14.89 -13.53
CA SER A 64 0.90 13.49 -13.66
C SER A 64 1.66 12.61 -12.68
N ILE A 65 1.01 11.52 -12.30
CA ILE A 65 1.63 10.44 -11.54
C ILE A 65 2.67 9.70 -12.40
N THR A 66 3.73 9.17 -11.78
CA THR A 66 4.76 8.37 -12.43
C THR A 66 4.92 7.00 -11.78
N SER A 67 5.08 5.95 -12.60
CA SER A 67 5.61 4.63 -12.22
C SER A 67 7.10 4.48 -12.56
N ASN A 68 7.67 5.43 -13.30
CA ASN A 68 9.04 5.34 -13.80
C ASN A 68 10.04 5.81 -12.74
N TYR A 69 10.81 4.87 -12.20
CA TYR A 69 11.89 5.12 -11.24
C TYR A 69 12.95 6.11 -11.77
N ASN A 70 13.27 6.03 -13.06
CA ASN A 70 14.29 6.88 -13.69
C ASN A 70 13.78 8.29 -14.00
N ALA A 71 12.47 8.54 -13.87
CA ALA A 71 11.90 9.87 -14.05
C ALA A 71 12.12 10.78 -12.83
N ILE A 72 12.51 10.23 -11.68
CA ILE A 72 12.74 11.05 -10.48
C ILE A 72 13.98 11.94 -10.73
N PRO A 73 13.90 13.28 -10.55
CA PRO A 73 14.96 14.19 -10.91
C PRO A 73 16.25 13.89 -10.15
N SER A 74 17.40 14.04 -10.81
CA SER A 74 18.74 13.90 -10.20
C SER A 74 19.19 15.12 -9.40
N GLY A 75 18.40 16.21 -9.39
CA GLY A 75 18.65 17.40 -8.59
C GLY A 75 18.51 17.16 -7.08
N ASP A 76 18.43 18.24 -6.28
CA ASP A 76 18.29 18.13 -4.83
C ASP A 76 17.07 17.24 -4.47
N PRO A 77 17.28 16.07 -3.85
CA PRO A 77 16.22 15.11 -3.61
C PRO A 77 15.16 15.62 -2.62
N ARG A 78 15.45 16.69 -1.87
CA ARG A 78 14.55 17.23 -0.84
C ARG A 78 13.53 18.24 -1.37
N GLN A 79 13.69 18.69 -2.61
CA GLN A 79 12.83 19.74 -3.20
C GLN A 79 11.44 19.23 -3.60
N ASN A 80 11.32 17.94 -3.94
CA ASN A 80 10.07 17.38 -4.44
C ASN A 80 9.29 16.74 -3.31
N LYS A 81 8.09 17.27 -3.05
CA LYS A 81 7.16 16.76 -2.04
C LYS A 81 6.14 15.83 -2.66
N ILE A 82 5.95 14.63 -2.10
CA ILE A 82 4.92 13.71 -2.58
C ILE A 82 3.55 14.26 -2.19
N GLU A 83 2.64 14.38 -3.16
CA GLU A 83 1.25 14.77 -2.91
C GLU A 83 0.28 13.59 -3.06
N GLU A 84 0.63 12.59 -3.86
CA GLU A 84 -0.23 11.42 -4.11
C GLU A 84 0.59 10.14 -4.27
N ILE A 85 0.11 9.09 -3.63
CA ILE A 85 0.62 7.72 -3.73
C ILE A 85 -0.46 6.85 -4.36
N ARG A 86 -0.07 6.04 -5.35
CA ARG A 86 -0.93 5.04 -5.95
C ARG A 86 -0.18 3.73 -6.07
N ALA A 87 -0.78 2.66 -5.58
CA ALA A 87 -0.24 1.32 -5.64
C ALA A 87 -1.32 0.38 -6.16
N ILE A 88 -1.11 -0.20 -7.34
CA ILE A 88 -2.03 -1.14 -7.99
C ILE A 88 -1.25 -2.41 -8.27
N LYS A 89 -1.63 -3.53 -7.65
CA LYS A 89 -0.90 -4.81 -7.75
C LYS A 89 0.59 -4.67 -7.36
N ALA A 90 0.90 -3.72 -6.49
CA ALA A 90 2.26 -3.47 -6.02
C ALA A 90 2.64 -4.45 -4.91
N CYS A 91 3.91 -4.84 -4.85
CA CYS A 91 4.46 -5.73 -3.83
C CYS A 91 4.85 -5.00 -2.54
N ILE A 92 4.02 -4.02 -2.13
CA ILE A 92 4.22 -3.26 -0.88
C ILE A 92 3.69 -4.02 0.33
N THR A 93 4.39 -3.93 1.46
CA THR A 93 4.00 -4.54 2.73
C THR A 93 3.71 -3.50 3.80
N SER A 94 3.05 -3.92 4.89
CA SER A 94 2.74 -3.07 6.04
C SER A 94 3.97 -2.33 6.61
N ASP A 95 5.14 -2.97 6.59
CA ASP A 95 6.39 -2.38 7.12
C ASP A 95 6.89 -1.19 6.30
N GLY A 96 6.69 -1.25 4.98
CA GLY A 96 7.11 -0.19 4.06
C GLY A 96 6.42 1.14 4.33
N PHE A 97 5.21 1.14 4.90
CA PHE A 97 4.52 2.37 5.29
C PHE A 97 5.21 3.16 6.41
N ALA A 98 6.31 2.67 6.98
CA ALA A 98 7.25 3.50 7.75
C ALA A 98 7.79 4.70 6.95
N TYR A 99 7.92 4.59 5.63
CA TYR A 99 8.35 5.68 4.76
C TYR A 99 7.35 6.84 4.65
N LEU A 100 6.15 6.73 5.22
CA LEU A 100 5.22 7.87 5.32
C LEU A 100 5.68 8.91 6.35
N ASP A 101 6.57 8.55 7.27
CA ASP A 101 7.06 9.46 8.30
C ASP A 101 7.85 10.62 7.67
N GLY A 102 7.47 11.85 8.00
CA GLY A 102 8.06 13.07 7.46
C GLY A 102 7.48 13.56 6.12
N LEU A 103 6.48 12.88 5.55
CA LEU A 103 5.75 13.40 4.38
C LEU A 103 4.76 14.49 4.82
N THR A 104 4.99 15.71 4.35
CA THR A 104 4.33 16.93 4.83
C THR A 104 3.30 17.51 3.86
N ASP A 105 3.16 16.91 2.68
CA ASP A 105 2.21 17.36 1.64
C ASP A 105 1.38 16.21 1.05
N LEU A 106 1.44 15.00 1.63
CA LEU A 106 0.73 13.84 1.09
C LEU A 106 -0.78 13.97 1.32
N LYS A 107 -1.55 14.14 0.22
CA LYS A 107 -3.00 14.34 0.26
C LYS A 107 -3.81 13.12 -0.13
N LYS A 108 -3.24 12.22 -0.95
CA LYS A 108 -4.01 11.12 -1.56
C LYS A 108 -3.26 9.80 -1.47
N ILE A 109 -3.96 8.76 -1.04
CA ILE A 109 -3.49 7.37 -1.07
C ILE A 109 -4.51 6.52 -1.79
N HIS A 110 -4.09 5.80 -2.84
CA HIS A 110 -4.87 4.79 -3.54
C HIS A 110 -4.14 3.45 -3.49
N LEU A 111 -4.75 2.47 -2.83
CA LEU A 111 -4.26 1.10 -2.75
C LEU A 111 -5.27 0.15 -3.39
N GLU A 112 -4.83 -0.62 -4.38
CA GLU A 112 -5.65 -1.60 -5.08
C GLU A 112 -4.90 -2.91 -5.29
N LYS A 113 -5.52 -4.05 -4.96
CA LYS A 113 -4.96 -5.40 -5.20
C LYS A 113 -3.55 -5.59 -4.62
N CYS A 114 -3.29 -5.05 -3.43
CA CYS A 114 -2.01 -5.16 -2.75
C CYS A 114 -2.09 -6.21 -1.64
N ASP A 115 -1.75 -7.45 -1.96
CA ASP A 115 -2.06 -8.63 -1.12
C ASP A 115 -1.31 -8.69 0.23
N LEU A 116 -0.22 -7.94 0.37
CA LEU A 116 0.65 -7.97 1.55
C LEU A 116 0.40 -6.81 2.53
N ILE A 117 -0.66 -6.03 2.29
CA ILE A 117 -1.11 -4.93 3.15
C ILE A 117 -2.20 -5.46 4.08
N GLY A 118 -1.97 -5.36 5.40
CA GLY A 118 -2.97 -5.64 6.43
C GLY A 118 -3.26 -4.43 7.30
N ASP A 119 -4.06 -4.62 8.35
CA ASP A 119 -4.50 -3.58 9.30
C ASP A 119 -3.35 -2.73 9.84
N GLY A 120 -2.18 -3.34 10.09
CA GLY A 120 -0.98 -2.63 10.55
C GLY A 120 -0.51 -1.51 9.62
N SER A 121 -0.82 -1.59 8.33
CA SER A 121 -0.55 -0.55 7.33
C SER A 121 -1.41 0.68 7.56
N ILE A 122 -2.70 0.48 7.85
CA ILE A 122 -3.68 1.55 8.04
C ILE A 122 -3.30 2.40 9.26
N ILE A 123 -2.83 1.76 10.32
CA ILE A 123 -2.30 2.42 11.52
C ILE A 123 -1.18 3.41 11.17
N ARG A 124 -0.36 3.13 10.15
CA ARG A 124 0.76 4.01 9.76
C ARG A 124 0.29 5.29 9.07
N PHE A 125 -0.94 5.35 8.55
CA PHE A 125 -1.47 6.58 7.95
C PHE A 125 -1.58 7.74 8.94
N ARG A 126 -1.56 7.46 10.26
CA ARG A 126 -1.46 8.52 11.29
C ARG A 126 -0.22 9.41 11.14
N LYS A 127 0.82 8.93 10.44
CA LYS A 127 2.02 9.71 10.13
C LYS A 127 1.76 10.89 9.18
N VAL A 128 0.62 10.86 8.49
CA VAL A 128 0.17 11.88 7.53
C VAL A 128 -1.27 12.32 7.86
N ASN A 129 -1.68 12.21 9.12
CA ASN A 129 -3.03 12.59 9.58
C ASN A 129 -3.35 14.08 9.34
N ASP A 130 -2.33 14.93 9.38
CA ASP A 130 -2.45 16.38 9.21
C ASP A 130 -2.68 16.79 7.75
N THR A 131 -2.39 15.90 6.80
CA THR A 131 -2.30 16.23 5.36
C THR A 131 -3.16 15.33 4.47
N LEU A 132 -3.45 14.09 4.89
CA LEU A 132 -4.20 13.13 4.09
C LEU A 132 -5.68 13.50 3.99
N GLU A 133 -6.16 13.70 2.76
CA GLU A 133 -7.53 14.14 2.47
C GLU A 133 -8.36 13.08 1.74
N SER A 134 -7.73 12.19 0.97
CA SER A 134 -8.42 11.20 0.14
C SER A 134 -7.79 9.82 0.29
N LEU A 135 -8.63 8.82 0.58
CA LEU A 135 -8.21 7.44 0.74
C LEU A 135 -9.07 6.51 -0.12
N VAL A 136 -8.42 5.70 -0.95
CA VAL A 136 -9.06 4.68 -1.78
C VAL A 136 -8.46 3.32 -1.45
N LEU A 137 -9.27 2.39 -0.94
CA LEU A 137 -8.88 1.03 -0.57
C LEU A 137 -9.75 0.03 -1.34
N ILE A 138 -9.14 -0.72 -2.25
CA ILE A 138 -9.84 -1.58 -3.19
C ILE A 138 -9.17 -2.96 -3.23
N ASP A 139 -9.96 -4.04 -3.19
CA ASP A 139 -9.44 -5.42 -3.36
C ASP A 139 -8.29 -5.75 -2.38
N LEU A 140 -8.41 -5.34 -1.10
CA LEU A 140 -7.41 -5.61 -0.06
C LEU A 140 -7.89 -6.74 0.86
N VAL A 141 -7.30 -7.93 0.68
CA VAL A 141 -7.80 -9.16 1.28
C VAL A 141 -7.52 -9.31 2.77
N GLN A 142 -6.49 -8.63 3.30
CA GLN A 142 -6.08 -8.71 4.72
C GLN A 142 -6.60 -7.53 5.58
N ILE A 143 -7.42 -6.65 5.01
CA ILE A 143 -8.02 -5.52 5.75
C ILE A 143 -9.31 -5.97 6.42
N SER A 144 -9.40 -5.73 7.73
CA SER A 144 -10.55 -6.05 8.57
C SER A 144 -11.26 -4.80 9.10
N GLU A 145 -12.38 -4.98 9.83
CA GLU A 145 -13.06 -3.87 10.49
C GLU A 145 -12.16 -3.18 11.54
N ASN A 146 -11.25 -3.91 12.19
CA ASN A 146 -10.29 -3.33 13.12
C ASN A 146 -9.33 -2.39 12.37
N GLY A 147 -8.83 -2.81 11.20
CA GLY A 147 -8.00 -1.96 10.35
C GLY A 147 -8.72 -0.68 9.96
N LEU A 148 -9.94 -0.79 9.44
CA LEU A 148 -10.75 0.38 9.06
C LEU A 148 -11.11 1.27 10.26
N GLY A 149 -11.30 0.70 11.46
CA GLY A 149 -11.53 1.47 12.68
C GLY A 149 -10.40 2.44 13.03
N ASN A 150 -9.16 2.15 12.63
CA ASN A 150 -8.01 3.06 12.82
C ASN A 150 -8.07 4.30 11.90
N LEU A 151 -8.93 4.33 10.88
CA LEU A 151 -9.13 5.52 10.04
C LEU A 151 -9.78 6.67 10.81
N THR A 152 -10.43 6.38 11.94
CA THR A 152 -11.09 7.38 12.78
C THR A 152 -10.14 8.44 13.34
N ASP A 153 -8.84 8.16 13.42
CA ASP A 153 -7.80 9.12 13.83
C ASP A 153 -7.48 10.17 12.74
N LEU A 154 -7.85 9.92 11.49
CA LEU A 154 -7.46 10.72 10.33
C LEU A 154 -8.48 11.85 10.08
N LYS A 155 -8.54 12.81 11.01
CA LYS A 155 -9.59 13.84 11.07
C LYS A 155 -9.63 14.81 9.87
N ASN A 156 -8.57 14.85 9.05
CA ASN A 156 -8.54 15.66 7.83
C ASN A 156 -9.03 14.93 6.57
N LEU A 157 -9.41 13.66 6.66
CA LEU A 157 -10.02 12.94 5.55
C LEU A 157 -11.32 13.63 5.12
N LYS A 158 -11.40 13.91 3.83
CA LYS A 158 -12.57 14.46 3.15
C LYS A 158 -13.32 13.38 2.38
N GLN A 159 -12.60 12.37 1.89
CA GLN A 159 -13.19 11.27 1.13
C GLN A 159 -12.52 9.93 1.43
N ILE A 160 -13.34 8.93 1.69
CA ILE A 160 -12.95 7.52 1.77
C ILE A 160 -13.75 6.75 0.72
N THR A 161 -13.07 5.97 -0.10
CA THR A 161 -13.68 4.99 -1.01
C THR A 161 -13.18 3.59 -0.66
N LEU A 162 -14.12 2.70 -0.39
CA LEU A 162 -13.89 1.30 -0.06
C LEU A 162 -14.59 0.41 -1.09
N ALA A 163 -13.92 -0.62 -1.56
CA ALA A 163 -14.54 -1.60 -2.45
C ALA A 163 -13.88 -2.96 -2.30
N ARG A 164 -14.68 -4.03 -2.34
CA ARG A 164 -14.22 -5.42 -2.41
C ARG A 164 -13.18 -5.75 -1.33
N LEU A 165 -13.54 -5.48 -0.08
CA LEU A 165 -12.74 -5.81 1.10
C LEU A 165 -13.33 -7.07 1.77
N PRO A 166 -12.91 -8.30 1.38
CA PRO A 166 -13.55 -9.53 1.86
C PRO A 166 -13.39 -9.78 3.36
N GLY A 167 -12.45 -9.10 4.02
CA GLY A 167 -12.27 -9.12 5.47
C GLY A 167 -13.34 -8.35 6.24
N ILE A 168 -14.16 -7.53 5.57
CA ILE A 168 -15.25 -6.77 6.19
C ILE A 168 -16.53 -7.62 6.18
N LYS A 169 -17.02 -7.99 7.36
CA LYS A 169 -18.22 -8.84 7.52
C LYS A 169 -19.46 -8.01 7.86
N ASN A 170 -19.30 -6.96 8.65
CA ASN A 170 -20.33 -6.01 9.04
C ASN A 170 -20.10 -4.65 8.39
N ARG A 171 -20.52 -4.53 7.12
CA ARG A 171 -20.38 -3.31 6.32
C ARG A 171 -21.11 -2.11 6.93
N ASP A 172 -22.36 -2.29 7.32
CA ASP A 172 -23.17 -1.19 7.85
C ASP A 172 -22.61 -0.68 9.18
N GLY A 173 -22.10 -1.60 10.02
CA GLY A 173 -21.44 -1.25 11.27
C GLY A 173 -20.21 -0.37 11.07
N ILE A 174 -19.32 -0.76 10.14
CA ILE A 174 -18.10 0.03 9.90
C ILE A 174 -18.39 1.36 9.21
N ILE A 175 -19.33 1.41 8.27
CA ILE A 175 -19.77 2.66 7.63
C ILE A 175 -20.37 3.62 8.68
N LYS A 176 -21.22 3.11 9.58
CA LYS A 176 -21.79 3.89 10.67
C LYS A 176 -20.72 4.43 11.62
N LEU A 177 -19.74 3.60 12.01
CA LEU A 177 -18.61 4.03 12.84
C LEU A 177 -17.86 5.19 12.17
N LEU A 178 -17.46 5.01 10.90
CA LEU A 178 -16.70 6.01 10.17
C LEU A 178 -17.50 7.31 10.01
N HIS A 179 -18.80 7.25 9.71
CA HIS A 179 -19.64 8.44 9.63
C HIS A 179 -19.75 9.21 10.95
N ASN A 180 -19.86 8.49 12.08
CA ASN A 180 -19.94 9.12 13.39
C ASN A 180 -18.62 9.81 13.78
N GLU A 181 -17.49 9.15 13.52
CA GLU A 181 -16.16 9.63 13.93
C GLU A 181 -15.53 10.64 12.97
N LEU A 182 -15.97 10.63 11.70
CA LEU A 182 -15.51 11.50 10.62
C LEU A 182 -16.71 12.19 9.94
N PRO A 183 -17.48 13.02 10.65
CA PRO A 183 -18.76 13.56 10.15
C PRO A 183 -18.62 14.48 8.92
N LYS A 184 -17.42 14.99 8.64
CA LYS A 184 -17.12 15.82 7.46
C LYS A 184 -16.58 15.01 6.28
N CYS A 185 -16.29 13.72 6.47
CA CYS A 185 -15.76 12.86 5.43
C CYS A 185 -16.90 12.20 4.66
N THR A 186 -16.85 12.28 3.33
CA THR A 186 -17.71 11.48 2.47
C THR A 186 -17.19 10.05 2.42
N ILE A 187 -18.02 9.09 2.83
CA ILE A 187 -17.68 7.66 2.84
C ILE A 187 -18.49 6.97 1.75
N ASN A 188 -17.78 6.36 0.81
CA ASN A 188 -18.36 5.53 -0.23
C ASN A 188 -17.90 4.08 -0.06
N TYR A 189 -18.83 3.14 0.01
CA TYR A 189 -18.53 1.72 -0.04
C TYR A 189 -19.34 1.09 -1.18
N ASP A 190 -18.69 0.81 -2.31
CA ASP A 190 -19.33 0.26 -3.50
C ASP A 190 -18.47 -0.84 -4.11
N ASP A 191 -18.94 -2.09 -4.08
CA ASP A 191 -18.21 -3.21 -4.66
C ASP A 191 -18.18 -3.19 -6.20
N ASN A 192 -19.05 -2.39 -6.83
CA ASN A 192 -19.04 -2.15 -8.27
C ASN A 192 -18.05 -1.04 -8.69
N TYR A 193 -17.36 -0.42 -7.73
CA TYR A 193 -16.41 0.65 -8.02
C TYR A 193 -15.35 0.16 -9.02
N PRO A 194 -15.13 0.87 -10.15
CA PRO A 194 -14.27 0.37 -11.21
C PRO A 194 -12.81 0.27 -10.73
N SER A 195 -12.14 -0.81 -11.13
CA SER A 195 -10.68 -0.90 -11.03
C SER A 195 -10.05 0.24 -11.80
N ALA A 196 -9.04 0.85 -11.20
CA ALA A 196 -8.37 1.96 -11.83
C ALA A 196 -7.39 1.45 -12.90
N PRO A 197 -7.22 2.17 -14.02
CA PRO A 197 -6.35 1.71 -15.10
C PRO A 197 -4.91 1.63 -14.61
N GLU A 198 -4.22 0.54 -14.95
CA GLU A 198 -2.78 0.43 -14.75
C GLU A 198 -2.06 1.50 -15.56
N LEU A 199 -1.05 2.12 -14.96
CA LEU A 199 -0.19 3.05 -15.69
C LEU A 199 0.63 2.20 -16.66
N LYS A 200 0.51 2.51 -17.96
CA LYS A 200 1.40 1.92 -18.96
C LYS A 200 2.76 2.60 -18.80
N ASP A 201 3.79 1.82 -18.54
CA ASP A 201 5.17 2.32 -18.59
C ASP A 201 5.42 2.89 -19.99
N LYS A 202 5.85 4.15 -20.03
CA LYS A 202 6.28 4.84 -21.24
C LYS A 202 7.80 4.80 -21.35
#